data_AF-A0A4Q8AAU6-F1
#
_entry.id   AF-A0A4Q8AAU6-F1
#
_cell.length_a   1.000
_cell.length_b   1.000
_cell.length_c   1.000
_cell.angle_alpha   90.00
_cell.angle_beta   90.00
_cell.angle_gamma   90.00
#
_symmetry.space_group_name_H-M   'P 1'
#
loop_
_entity.id
_entity.type
_entity.pdbx_description
1 polymer ?
#
loop_
_entity_poly.entity_id
_entity_poly.type
_entity_poly.pdbx_seq_one_letter_code
_entity_poly.pdbx_strand_id
1 'polypeptide(L)'
;METVLPAGCGNAPRVFVVADIVSAWARNDDAALAGLSAETALWTVVGADPGAGSLAARIRPDEAVQRLELDDIITHGRLASCTGRLVIAGGDGELRCVEFSHHVRFRSAGRTAPLVAVRTFLAEGVSR
;
A
#
# COMPACT_ATOMS: atom_id res chain seq x y z
N MET A 1 2.95 -7.05 12.61
CA MET A 1 3.42 -7.04 11.22
C MET A 1 4.81 -6.45 11.14
N GLU A 2 5.77 -7.20 10.63
CA GLU A 2 7.11 -6.72 10.29
C GLU A 2 7.07 -5.91 8.97
N THR A 3 7.85 -4.83 8.86
CA THR A 3 7.98 -4.05 7.62
C THR A 3 9.44 -3.96 7.20
N VAL A 4 9.75 -4.40 5.99
CA VAL A 4 11.08 -4.29 5.37
C VAL A 4 11.03 -3.23 4.29
N LEU A 5 11.89 -2.21 4.40
CA LEU A 5 11.96 -1.10 3.46
C LEU A 5 13.11 -1.31 2.46
N PRO A 6 13.02 -0.72 1.26
CA PRO A 6 14.11 -0.79 0.28
C PRO A 6 15.38 -0.12 0.81
N ALA A 7 16.54 -0.65 0.43
CA ALA A 7 17.81 0.01 0.70
C ALA A 7 17.89 1.36 -0.05
N GLY A 8 18.43 2.40 0.59
CA GLY A 8 18.69 3.70 -0.06
C GLY A 8 17.49 4.68 -0.10
N CYS A 9 16.41 4.40 0.63
CA CYS A 9 15.22 5.27 0.72
C CYS A 9 15.42 6.65 1.40
N GLY A 10 16.60 6.94 1.94
CA GLY A 10 16.86 8.12 2.78
C GLY A 10 16.81 9.48 2.08
N ASN A 11 16.65 9.52 0.76
CA ASN A 11 17.02 10.69 -0.04
C ASN A 11 15.84 11.60 -0.38
N ALA A 12 14.60 11.17 -0.17
CA ALA A 12 13.40 11.93 -0.52
C ALA A 12 12.30 11.79 0.54
N PRO A 13 11.83 12.91 1.16
CA PRO A 13 10.77 12.87 2.17
C PRO A 13 9.48 12.16 1.74
N ARG A 14 9.21 12.11 0.42
CA ARG A 14 8.02 11.45 -0.13
C ARG A 14 8.09 9.92 -0.09
N VAL A 15 9.28 9.36 -0.05
CA VAL A 15 9.47 7.90 0.06
C VAL A 15 8.90 7.40 1.38
N PHE A 16 9.16 8.12 2.48
CA PHE A 16 8.59 7.80 3.79
C PHE A 16 7.06 7.91 3.81
N VAL A 17 6.49 8.96 3.20
CA VAL A 17 5.03 9.10 3.10
C VAL A 17 4.40 7.93 2.34
N VAL A 18 5.02 7.46 1.25
CA VAL A 18 4.53 6.29 0.51
C VAL A 18 4.67 5.01 1.35
N ALA A 19 5.79 4.83 2.05
CA ALA A 19 5.97 3.70 2.95
C ALA A 19 4.94 3.68 4.09
N ASP A 20 4.60 4.85 4.65
CA ASP A 20 3.56 5.00 5.68
C ASP A 20 2.19 4.62 5.12
N ILE A 21 1.84 5.09 3.91
CA ILE A 21 0.58 4.73 3.23
C ILE A 21 0.48 3.22 3.02
N VAL A 22 1.52 2.60 2.46
CA VAL A 22 1.51 1.15 2.17
C VAL A 22 1.48 0.34 3.47
N SER A 23 2.18 0.80 4.50
CA SER A 23 2.18 0.13 5.80
C SER A 23 0.82 0.23 6.50
N ALA A 24 0.14 1.37 6.41
CA ALA A 24 -1.22 1.54 6.93
C ALA A 24 -2.21 0.64 6.17
N TRP A 25 -2.11 0.58 4.84
CA TRP A 25 -2.87 -0.37 4.01
C TRP A 25 -2.60 -1.82 4.42
N ALA A 26 -1.34 -2.23 4.56
CA ALA A 26 -0.97 -3.59 4.95
C ALA A 26 -1.49 -4.00 6.34
N ARG A 27 -1.75 -3.03 7.22
CA ARG A 27 -2.28 -3.27 8.58
C ARG A 27 -3.81 -3.15 8.68
N ASN A 28 -4.50 -2.80 7.60
CA ASN A 28 -5.90 -2.36 7.65
C ASN A 28 -6.12 -1.21 8.66
N ASP A 29 -5.16 -0.27 8.74
CA ASP A 29 -5.23 0.89 9.62
C ASP A 29 -5.94 2.07 8.92
N ASP A 30 -7.26 1.98 8.88
CA ASP A 30 -8.12 2.96 8.21
C ASP A 30 -7.98 4.38 8.79
N ALA A 31 -7.69 4.49 10.09
CA ALA A 31 -7.50 5.76 10.76
C ALA A 31 -6.21 6.46 10.29
N ALA A 32 -5.10 5.72 10.22
CA ALA A 32 -3.85 6.24 9.67
C ALA A 32 -4.00 6.61 8.19
N LEU A 33 -4.65 5.75 7.40
CA LEU A 33 -4.93 6.02 5.98
C LEU A 33 -5.80 7.27 5.78
N ALA A 34 -6.84 7.44 6.58
CA ALA A 34 -7.69 8.64 6.54
C ALA A 34 -6.90 9.92 6.85
N GLY A 35 -6.01 9.88 7.86
CA GLY A 35 -5.16 11.03 8.22
C GLY A 35 -4.17 11.46 7.12
N LEU A 36 -3.82 10.56 6.21
CA LEU A 36 -2.92 10.81 5.07
C LEU A 36 -3.67 11.20 3.79
N SER A 37 -5.00 11.11 3.80
CA SER A 37 -5.85 11.19 2.61
C SER A 37 -6.74 12.42 2.57
N ALA A 38 -7.07 12.86 1.36
CA ALA A 38 -8.19 13.77 1.17
C ALA A 38 -9.50 13.01 1.42
N GLU A 39 -10.54 13.71 1.88
CA GLU A 39 -11.88 13.13 2.11
C GLU A 39 -12.45 12.46 0.85
N THR A 40 -12.09 12.96 -0.34
CA THR A 40 -12.54 12.45 -1.64
C THR A 40 -11.55 11.47 -2.28
N ALA A 41 -10.58 10.96 -1.54
CA ALA A 41 -9.58 10.06 -2.07
C ALA A 41 -10.19 8.71 -2.47
N LEU A 42 -9.71 8.17 -3.59
CA LEU A 42 -10.21 6.93 -4.17
C LEU A 42 -9.13 5.85 -4.14
N TRP A 43 -9.44 4.69 -3.56
CA TRP A 43 -8.59 3.51 -3.67
C TRP A 43 -9.25 2.51 -4.59
N THR A 44 -8.56 2.11 -5.66
CA THR A 44 -9.06 1.13 -6.61
C THR A 44 -8.08 0.00 -6.71
N VAL A 45 -8.55 -1.23 -6.50
CA VAL A 45 -7.76 -2.41 -6.82
C VAL A 45 -8.23 -2.96 -8.16
N VAL A 46 -7.30 -3.23 -9.06
CA VAL A 46 -7.59 -3.67 -10.41
C VAL A 46 -8.17 -5.09 -10.36
N GLY A 47 -9.18 -5.35 -11.20
CA GLY A 47 -9.74 -6.71 -11.34
C GLY A 47 -10.74 -7.16 -10.27
N ALA A 48 -11.26 -6.28 -9.41
CA ALA A 48 -12.46 -6.63 -8.64
C ALA A 48 -13.47 -5.49 -8.56
N ASP A 49 -14.60 -5.80 -7.93
CA ASP A 49 -15.82 -5.01 -7.98
C ASP A 49 -15.60 -3.57 -7.44
N PRO A 50 -15.96 -2.53 -8.21
CA PRO A 50 -15.91 -1.13 -7.79
C PRO A 50 -16.78 -0.76 -6.57
N GLY A 51 -17.67 -1.66 -6.11
CA GLY A 51 -18.61 -1.39 -5.01
C GLY A 51 -18.04 -1.30 -3.59
N ALA A 52 -16.77 -1.67 -3.36
CA ALA A 52 -16.11 -1.53 -2.07
C ALA A 52 -15.55 -0.10 -1.91
N GLY A 53 -16.46 0.87 -1.77
CA GLY A 53 -16.14 2.26 -1.48
C GLY A 53 -15.56 2.42 -0.08
N SER A 54 -14.26 2.18 0.09
CA SER A 54 -13.45 2.80 1.14
C SER A 54 -12.00 2.81 0.70
N LEU A 55 -11.19 3.64 1.36
CA LEU A 55 -9.75 3.72 1.15
C LEU A 55 -9.02 2.39 1.40
N ALA A 56 -9.70 1.40 2.00
CA ALA A 56 -9.15 0.15 2.51
C ALA A 56 -9.36 -1.05 1.56
N ALA A 57 -9.43 -0.83 0.25
CA ALA A 57 -9.74 -1.92 -0.65
C ALA A 57 -8.60 -2.97 -0.70
N ARG A 58 -8.91 -4.17 -0.18
CA ARG A 58 -8.44 -5.52 -0.58
C ARG A 58 -7.25 -6.19 0.10
N ILE A 59 -6.97 -5.90 1.36
CA ILE A 59 -6.57 -7.01 2.25
C ILE A 59 -7.85 -7.41 2.94
N ARG A 60 -8.23 -8.70 2.88
CA ARG A 60 -9.49 -9.05 3.54
C ARG A 60 -9.32 -8.85 5.06
N PRO A 61 -10.32 -8.36 5.79
CA PRO A 61 -10.19 -8.10 7.23
C PRO A 61 -9.79 -9.33 8.05
N ASP A 62 -10.07 -10.54 7.54
CA ASP A 62 -9.73 -11.85 8.12
C ASP A 62 -8.30 -12.31 7.81
N GLU A 63 -7.55 -11.58 6.98
CA GLU A 63 -6.21 -11.96 6.54
C GLU A 63 -5.14 -11.17 7.32
N ALA A 64 -4.51 -11.85 8.27
CA ALA A 64 -3.44 -11.25 9.06
C ALA A 64 -2.13 -11.18 8.26
N VAL A 65 -1.76 -9.97 7.81
CA VAL A 65 -0.44 -9.71 7.23
C VAL A 65 0.63 -9.83 8.31
N GLN A 66 1.51 -10.81 8.14
CA GLN A 66 2.64 -11.05 9.02
C GLN A 66 3.81 -10.12 8.67
N ARG A 67 4.05 -9.94 7.37
CA ARG A 67 5.18 -9.16 6.87
C ARG A 67 4.80 -8.39 5.60
N LEU A 68 5.24 -7.14 5.55
CA LEU A 68 5.27 -6.30 4.34
C LEU A 68 6.72 -6.15 3.93
N GLU A 69 7.04 -6.47 2.68
CA GLU A 69 8.34 -6.21 2.07
C GLU A 69 8.13 -5.24 0.92
N LEU A 70 8.80 -4.09 0.96
CA LEU A 70 8.81 -3.10 -0.11
C LEU A 70 10.11 -3.25 -0.90
N ASP A 71 9.98 -3.56 -2.19
CA ASP A 71 11.10 -3.77 -3.10
C ASP A 71 11.61 -2.43 -3.64
N ASP A 72 10.68 -1.56 -4.04
CA ASP A 72 11.00 -0.25 -4.59
C ASP A 72 9.94 0.80 -4.28
N ILE A 73 10.40 2.05 -4.17
CA ILE A 73 9.56 3.24 -4.10
C ILE A 73 10.15 4.28 -5.03
N ILE A 74 9.38 4.71 -6.02
CA ILE A 74 9.75 5.73 -7.01
C ILE A 74 8.81 6.90 -6.86
N THR A 75 9.34 8.13 -6.81
CA THR A 75 8.54 9.34 -6.65
C THR A 75 8.90 10.37 -7.72
N HIS A 76 7.90 11.06 -8.28
CA HIS A 76 8.10 12.14 -9.23
C HIS A 76 6.97 13.18 -9.12
N GLY A 77 7.29 14.36 -8.58
CA GLY A 77 6.31 15.44 -8.37
C GLY A 77 5.15 15.00 -7.48
N ARG A 78 3.93 14.97 -8.05
CA ARG A 78 2.70 14.54 -7.34
C ARG A 78 2.38 13.04 -7.49
N LEU A 79 3.26 12.27 -8.12
CA LEU A 79 3.06 10.85 -8.41
C LEU A 79 4.09 10.02 -7.64
N ALA A 80 3.69 8.82 -7.25
CA ALA A 80 4.60 7.79 -6.78
C ALA A 80 4.16 6.41 -7.26
N SER A 81 5.11 5.48 -7.29
CA SER A 81 4.86 4.06 -7.47
C SER A 81 5.64 3.29 -6.43
N CYS A 82 5.12 2.16 -6.00
CA CYS A 82 5.89 1.20 -5.22
C CYS A 82 5.44 -0.23 -5.54
N THR A 83 6.37 -1.15 -5.37
CA THR A 83 6.11 -2.58 -5.47
C THR A 83 6.65 -3.30 -4.26
N GLY A 84 6.14 -4.51 -4.05
CA GLY A 84 6.50 -5.32 -2.92
C GLY A 84 5.57 -6.50 -2.77
N ARG A 85 5.67 -7.16 -1.62
CA ARG A 85 4.89 -8.34 -1.29
C ARG A 85 4.40 -8.35 0.14
N LEU A 86 3.26 -9.00 0.33
CA LEU A 86 2.65 -9.29 1.62
C LEU A 86 2.82 -10.78 1.91
N VAL A 87 3.33 -11.12 3.09
CA VAL A 87 3.27 -12.47 3.65
C VAL A 87 2.07 -12.53 4.58
N ILE A 88 1.13 -13.40 4.27
CA ILE A 88 -0.17 -13.50 4.95
C ILE A 88 -0.30 -14.89 5.54
N ALA A 89 -0.72 -14.97 6.81
CA ALA A 89 -1.04 -16.24 7.45
C ALA A 89 -2.44 -16.70 7.05
N GLY A 90 -2.53 -17.89 6.46
CA GLY A 90 -3.78 -18.60 6.21
C GLY A 90 -4.36 -19.23 7.48
N GLY A 91 -5.64 -19.61 7.43
CA GLY A 91 -6.35 -20.19 8.57
C GLY A 91 -5.88 -21.59 8.98
N ASP A 92 -5.15 -22.28 8.12
CA ASP A 92 -4.51 -23.59 8.33
C ASP A 92 -3.03 -23.50 8.74
N GLY A 93 -2.50 -22.28 8.88
CA GLY A 93 -1.09 -22.03 9.15
C GLY A 93 -0.21 -22.00 7.90
N GLU A 94 -0.76 -22.15 6.70
CA GLU A 94 0.00 -21.92 5.47
C GLU A 94 0.30 -20.43 5.27
N LEU A 95 1.53 -20.13 4.84
CA LEU A 95 1.91 -18.78 4.44
C LEU A 95 1.66 -18.61 2.96
N ARG A 96 0.86 -17.61 2.61
CA ARG A 96 0.71 -17.18 1.22
C ARG A 96 1.43 -15.86 0.99
N CYS A 97 1.89 -15.67 -0.24
CA CYS A 97 2.57 -14.46 -0.67
C CYS A 97 1.69 -13.76 -1.70
N VAL A 98 1.41 -12.47 -1.50
CA VAL A 98 0.70 -11.64 -2.47
C VAL A 98 1.63 -10.52 -2.91
N GLU A 99 1.98 -10.53 -4.19
CA GLU A 99 2.74 -9.45 -4.83
C GLU A 99 1.80 -8.28 -5.12
N PHE A 100 2.29 -7.05 -4.96
CA PHE A 100 1.52 -5.85 -5.26
C PHE A 100 2.31 -4.80 -6.01
N SER A 101 1.57 -3.95 -6.73
CA SER A 101 2.05 -2.68 -7.25
C SER A 101 1.03 -1.60 -6.96
N HIS A 102 1.47 -0.49 -6.35
CA HIS A 102 0.63 0.68 -6.08
C HIS A 102 1.09 1.86 -6.92
N HIS A 103 0.14 2.44 -7.65
CA HIS A 103 0.31 3.73 -8.30
C HIS A 103 -0.42 4.79 -7.49
N VAL A 104 0.34 5.72 -6.93
CA VAL A 104 -0.13 6.70 -5.94
C VAL A 104 -0.15 8.09 -6.55
N ARG A 105 -1.22 8.85 -6.27
CA ARG A 105 -1.37 10.25 -6.68
C ARG A 105 -1.67 11.11 -5.48
N PHE A 106 -0.90 12.19 -5.33
CA PHE A 106 -1.10 13.24 -4.35
C PHE A 106 -1.76 14.47 -5.00
N ARG A 107 -2.37 15.32 -4.17
CA ARG A 107 -2.96 16.58 -4.63
C ARG A 107 -1.93 17.51 -5.27
N SER A 108 -0.70 17.54 -4.75
CA SER A 108 0.41 18.35 -5.26
C SER A 108 1.78 17.72 -4.93
N ALA A 109 2.87 18.36 -5.35
CA ALA A 109 4.25 17.92 -5.07
C ALA A 109 4.75 18.34 -3.66
N GLY A 110 3.97 19.08 -2.88
CA GLY A 110 4.36 19.54 -1.53
C GLY A 110 4.36 18.39 -0.52
N ARG A 111 5.34 18.34 0.40
CA ARG A 111 5.59 17.19 1.30
C ARG A 111 4.35 16.67 2.05
N THR A 112 3.46 17.58 2.44
CA THR A 112 2.23 17.29 3.21
C THR A 112 0.99 17.20 2.32
N ALA A 113 1.14 17.15 0.99
CA ALA A 113 0.02 17.06 0.08
C ALA A 113 -0.74 15.75 0.33
N PRO A 114 -2.07 15.81 0.52
CA PRO A 114 -2.85 14.63 0.83
C PRO A 114 -2.89 13.65 -0.34
N LEU A 115 -3.01 12.37 -0.02
CA LEU A 115 -3.32 11.30 -0.97
C LEU A 115 -4.69 11.56 -1.60
N VAL A 116 -4.81 11.41 -2.91
CA VAL A 116 -6.10 11.56 -3.63
C VAL A 116 -6.50 10.34 -4.44
N ALA A 117 -5.54 9.50 -4.83
CA ALA A 117 -5.87 8.24 -5.47
C ALA A 117 -4.76 7.19 -5.29
N VAL A 118 -5.16 5.94 -5.14
CA VAL A 118 -4.30 4.77 -5.27
C VAL A 118 -4.92 3.80 -6.26
N ARG A 119 -4.10 3.29 -7.17
CA ARG A 119 -4.45 2.14 -8.00
C ARG A 119 -3.54 0.97 -7.66
N THR A 120 -4.13 -0.12 -7.23
CA THR A 120 -3.42 -1.32 -6.77
C THR A 120 -3.60 -2.46 -7.75
N PHE A 121 -2.50 -3.12 -8.08
CA PHE A 121 -2.50 -4.41 -8.77
C PHE A 121 -2.03 -5.46 -7.76
N LEU A 122 -2.68 -6.61 -7.76
CA LEU A 122 -2.33 -7.75 -6.91
C LEU A 122 -2.09 -8.97 -7.80
N ALA A 123 -1.14 -9.81 -7.40
CA ALA A 123 -0.90 -11.11 -8.01
C ALA A 123 -0.52 -12.12 -6.93
N GLU A 124 -0.90 -13.38 -7.14
CA GLU A 124 -0.41 -14.48 -6.30
C GLU A 124 1.10 -14.64 -6.51
N GLY A 125 1.85 -14.58 -5.43
CA GLY A 125 3.29 -14.76 -5.39
C GLY A 125 3.67 -16.19 -5.03
N VAL A 126 4.90 -16.57 -5.35
CA VAL A 126 5.49 -17.83 -4.88
C VAL A 126 6.27 -17.52 -3.60
N SER A 127 5.96 -18.22 -2.50
CA SER A 127 6.80 -18.19 -1.30
C SER A 127 8.21 -18.66 -1.67
N ARG A 128 9.21 -17.79 -1.56
CA ARG A 128 10.62 -18.11 -1.82
C ARG A 128 11.35 -18.31 -0.51
#